data_AF-A0A1Q8JYP6-F1
#
_entry.id   AF-A0A1Q8JYP6-F1
#
_cell.length_a   1.000
_cell.length_b   1.000
_cell.length_c   1.000
_cell.angle_alpha   90.00
_cell.angle_beta   90.00
_cell.angle_gamma   90.00
#
_symmetry.space_group_name_H-M   'P 1'
#
loop_
_entity.id
_entity.type
_entity.pdbx_description
1 polymer ?
#
loop_
_entity_poly.entity_id
_entity_poly.type
_entity_poly.pdbx_seq_one_letter_code
_entity_poly.pdbx_strand_id
1 'polypeptide(L)'
;MAGHDPARLLSQVAGSRELDSAENVSDVLRWRIAGAVSGRVPEDPVTAATVFESWTVTGDGVHARQRNRLAPLIVDRIGVLGRRAAEQAPGWAVEALGAVPGPGTGEWSEWVRRAGVAAGYREYSGIADTAASLGPAPAADDVYARAWWTRAVAALGVDAALVEHRRLPDAVLAEKVQTWERVHAGAPIYAAEQLWAAHERLHDARVNAHLAAAARDNPTGGAAARELAEINARTAQTLATLAHDQVETWTAAHERRTGWYTGVRDLAEDARHAAEELHRRGRTRSTSMVVPVEDRPRPRREFAMRTGTDRLRTDRFRAGSSAAAGAGLKVESVGSRERARAEEASRRHHLDQHDVPRLDQHVEQRRSHGLGYS
;
A
#
# COMPACT_ATOMS: atom_id res chain seq x y z
N MET A 1 -16.69 23.97 18.40
CA MET A 1 -16.42 22.56 18.77
C MET A 1 -15.71 21.89 17.60
N ALA A 2 -14.49 21.37 17.77
CA ALA A 2 -13.74 20.70 16.69
C ALA A 2 -13.68 21.49 15.34
N GLY A 3 -13.64 22.83 15.40
CA GLY A 3 -13.67 23.71 14.21
C GLY A 3 -15.06 24.07 13.67
N HIS A 4 -16.12 23.50 14.25
CA HIS A 4 -17.50 23.90 13.97
C HIS A 4 -17.94 25.08 14.83
N ASP A 5 -18.68 26.01 14.21
CA ASP A 5 -19.38 27.08 14.91
C ASP A 5 -20.51 26.47 15.77
N PRO A 6 -20.39 26.53 17.11
CA PRO A 6 -21.35 25.89 18.00
C PRO A 6 -22.73 26.56 17.95
N ALA A 7 -22.81 27.88 17.73
CA ALA A 7 -24.09 28.59 17.67
C ALA A 7 -24.87 28.20 16.40
N ARG A 8 -24.14 28.10 15.28
CA ARG A 8 -24.71 27.67 13.99
C ARG A 8 -25.07 26.18 13.98
N LEU A 9 -24.26 25.33 14.61
CA LEU A 9 -24.55 23.91 14.74
C LEU A 9 -25.79 23.69 15.60
N LEU A 10 -25.88 24.37 16.74
CA LEU A 10 -27.03 24.28 17.66
C LEU A 10 -28.33 24.78 17.03
N SER A 11 -28.30 25.91 16.31
CA SER A 11 -29.49 26.42 15.63
C SER A 11 -29.99 25.46 14.54
N GLN A 12 -29.08 24.85 13.79
CA GLN A 12 -29.41 23.88 12.76
C GLN A 12 -30.05 22.60 13.33
N VAL A 13 -29.45 22.00 14.37
CA VAL A 13 -29.98 20.75 14.96
C VAL A 13 -31.29 20.99 15.72
N ALA A 14 -31.44 22.15 16.36
CA ALA A 14 -32.66 22.53 17.04
C ALA A 14 -33.81 22.79 16.04
N GLY A 15 -33.52 23.37 14.87
CA GLY A 15 -34.50 23.65 13.82
C GLY A 15 -34.88 22.46 12.92
N SER A 16 -34.21 21.30 13.05
CA SER A 16 -34.41 20.17 12.14
C SER A 16 -35.73 19.42 12.31
N ARG A 17 -36.28 19.36 13.52
CA ARG A 17 -37.54 18.70 13.88
C ARG A 17 -38.02 19.20 15.24
N GLU A 18 -39.33 19.10 15.47
CA GLU A 18 -39.97 19.43 16.75
C GLU A 18 -39.22 18.82 17.95
N LEU A 19 -39.15 19.61 19.04
CA LEU A 19 -38.45 19.30 20.28
C LEU A 19 -39.40 19.25 21.49
N ASP A 20 -40.63 19.73 21.32
CA ASP A 20 -41.67 19.78 22.35
C ASP A 20 -42.21 18.39 22.73
N SER A 21 -42.16 17.44 21.80
CA SER A 21 -42.52 16.04 22.02
C SER A 21 -41.38 15.18 22.59
N ALA A 22 -40.21 15.77 22.90
CA ALA A 22 -39.05 15.01 23.35
C ALA A 22 -39.11 14.76 24.87
N GLU A 23 -38.98 13.50 25.28
CA GLU A 23 -38.91 13.11 26.70
C GLU A 23 -37.65 13.69 27.39
N ASN A 24 -36.55 13.86 26.64
CA ASN A 24 -35.38 14.63 27.06
C ASN A 24 -34.77 15.42 25.89
N VAL A 25 -34.98 16.73 25.88
CA VAL A 25 -34.46 17.65 24.86
C VAL A 25 -32.94 17.59 24.74
N SER A 26 -32.23 17.40 25.85
CA SER A 26 -30.75 17.37 25.86
C SER A 26 -30.20 16.16 25.13
N ASP A 27 -30.83 14.98 25.29
CA ASP A 27 -30.41 13.75 24.63
C ASP A 27 -30.72 13.78 23.12
N VAL A 28 -31.87 14.35 22.74
CA VAL A 28 -32.23 14.56 21.34
C VAL A 28 -31.24 15.51 20.67
N LEU A 29 -30.91 16.65 21.30
CA LEU A 29 -29.92 17.59 20.77
C LEU A 29 -28.54 16.92 20.69
N ARG A 30 -28.12 16.17 21.70
CA ARG A 30 -26.87 15.42 21.70
C ARG A 30 -26.80 14.42 20.54
N TRP A 31 -27.84 13.62 20.32
CA TRP A 31 -27.91 12.65 19.22
C TRP A 31 -27.86 13.34 17.86
N ARG A 32 -28.61 14.44 17.68
CA ARG A 32 -28.62 15.22 16.44
C ARG A 32 -27.26 15.88 16.15
N ILE A 33 -26.60 16.41 17.19
CA ILE A 33 -25.23 16.96 17.08
C ILE A 33 -24.27 15.86 16.64
N ALA A 34 -24.33 14.68 17.26
CA ALA A 34 -23.46 13.55 16.90
C ALA A 34 -23.66 13.13 15.43
N GLY A 35 -24.90 13.03 14.96
CA GLY A 35 -25.21 12.72 13.56
C GLY A 35 -24.75 13.81 12.59
N ALA A 36 -24.97 15.09 12.93
CA ALA A 36 -24.62 16.22 12.07
C ALA A 36 -23.10 16.42 11.92
N VAL A 37 -22.30 15.99 12.89
CA VAL A 37 -20.83 16.11 12.86
C VAL A 37 -20.18 14.97 12.06
N SER A 38 -20.82 13.78 11.96
CA SER A 38 -20.21 12.56 11.43
C SER A 38 -19.85 12.56 9.93
N GLY A 39 -20.20 13.61 9.19
CA GLY A 39 -19.86 13.78 7.76
C GLY A 39 -19.56 15.23 7.37
N ARG A 40 -19.32 16.11 8.36
CA ARG A 40 -19.16 17.54 8.14
C ARG A 40 -17.69 17.93 8.14
N VAL A 41 -17.28 18.72 7.15
CA VAL A 41 -15.97 19.40 7.16
C VAL A 41 -16.06 20.60 8.12
N PRO A 42 -15.15 20.73 9.09
CA PRO A 42 -15.11 21.89 9.97
C PRO A 42 -15.00 23.20 9.20
N GLU A 43 -15.74 24.23 9.63
CA GLU A 43 -15.71 25.57 9.03
C GLU A 43 -14.37 26.27 9.26
N ASP A 44 -13.71 25.95 10.37
CA ASP A 44 -12.37 26.42 10.67
C ASP A 44 -11.49 25.26 11.18
N PRO A 45 -10.98 24.43 10.25
CA PRO A 45 -10.14 23.28 10.60
C PRO A 45 -8.76 23.71 11.11
N VAL A 46 -8.29 24.91 10.73
CA VAL A 46 -6.99 25.45 11.11
C VAL A 46 -7.02 25.96 12.55
N THR A 47 -8.03 26.72 12.94
CA THR A 47 -8.21 27.14 14.33
C THR A 47 -8.55 25.96 15.24
N ALA A 48 -9.28 24.96 14.75
CA ALA A 48 -9.48 23.71 15.49
C ALA A 48 -8.17 23.00 15.82
N ALA A 49 -7.23 22.98 14.87
CA ALA A 49 -5.92 22.37 15.06
C ALA A 49 -5.04 23.17 16.03
N THR A 50 -5.10 24.51 15.99
CA THR A 50 -4.25 25.42 16.81
C THR A 50 -4.79 25.66 18.22
N VAL A 51 -6.10 25.61 18.45
CA VAL A 51 -6.71 25.69 19.81
C VAL A 51 -6.22 24.58 20.73
N PHE A 52 -5.78 23.44 20.17
CA PHE A 52 -5.15 22.37 20.94
C PHE A 52 -3.63 22.51 21.08
N GLU A 53 -2.95 23.38 20.34
CA GLU A 53 -1.54 23.67 20.58
C GLU A 53 -1.35 24.52 21.83
N SER A 54 -2.18 25.53 22.03
CA SER A 54 -2.13 26.36 23.23
C SER A 54 -2.90 25.77 24.41
N TRP A 55 -3.85 24.84 24.17
CA TRP A 55 -4.84 24.36 25.14
C TRP A 55 -5.75 25.47 25.75
N THR A 56 -5.59 26.71 25.30
CA THR A 56 -6.34 27.88 25.76
C THR A 56 -7.65 28.04 24.98
N VAL A 57 -8.60 28.75 25.58
CA VAL A 57 -9.89 29.10 24.98
C VAL A 57 -10.12 30.61 25.08
N THR A 58 -10.83 31.17 24.11
CA THR A 58 -11.28 32.56 24.13
C THR A 58 -12.44 32.73 25.10
N GLY A 59 -12.49 33.87 25.79
CA GLY A 59 -13.56 34.24 26.72
C GLY A 59 -13.04 34.55 28.13
N ASP A 60 -13.87 35.21 28.93
CA ASP A 60 -13.52 35.71 30.26
C ASP A 60 -14.27 34.99 31.39
N GLY A 61 -15.20 34.08 31.09
CA GLY A 61 -15.96 33.33 32.08
C GLY A 61 -15.09 32.43 32.98
N VAL A 62 -15.66 31.96 34.10
CA VAL A 62 -14.96 31.15 35.12
C VAL A 62 -14.25 29.92 34.50
N HIS A 63 -14.94 29.21 33.62
CA HIS A 63 -14.39 28.04 32.91
C HIS A 63 -13.20 28.41 32.00
N ALA A 64 -13.30 29.50 31.24
CA ALA A 64 -12.23 29.96 30.36
C ALA A 64 -10.99 30.39 31.15
N ARG A 65 -11.18 31.13 32.25
CA ARG A 65 -10.08 31.52 33.16
C ARG A 65 -9.38 30.32 33.77
N GLN A 66 -10.15 29.32 34.25
CA GLN A 66 -9.57 28.12 34.84
C GLN A 66 -8.79 27.29 33.82
N ARG A 67 -9.38 27.07 32.62
CA ARG A 67 -8.71 26.34 31.54
C ARG A 67 -7.43 27.03 31.09
N ASN A 68 -7.46 28.34 30.91
CA ASN A 68 -6.28 29.11 30.48
C ASN A 68 -5.17 29.14 31.54
N ARG A 69 -5.48 28.94 32.83
CA ARG A 69 -4.48 28.76 33.89
C ARG A 69 -3.81 27.39 33.86
N LEU A 70 -4.56 26.33 33.52
CA LEU A 70 -4.04 24.96 33.47
C LEU A 70 -3.28 24.66 32.18
N ALA A 71 -3.66 25.31 31.08
CA ALA A 71 -3.11 25.06 29.76
C ALA A 71 -1.56 25.15 29.69
N PRO A 72 -0.89 26.20 30.22
CA PRO A 72 0.58 26.25 30.23
C PRO A 72 1.21 25.10 31.01
N LEU A 73 0.61 24.65 32.11
CA LEU A 73 1.12 23.53 32.92
C LEU A 73 1.08 22.22 32.14
N ILE A 74 0.03 22.01 31.35
CA ILE A 74 -0.12 20.83 30.47
C ILE A 74 0.94 20.88 29.36
N VAL A 75 1.10 22.03 28.70
CA VAL A 75 2.10 22.22 27.63
C VAL A 75 3.51 22.00 28.15
N ASP A 76 3.85 22.55 29.32
CA ASP A 76 5.15 22.34 29.97
C ASP A 76 5.37 20.86 30.31
N ARG A 77 4.35 20.18 30.84
CA ARG A 77 4.43 18.75 31.16
C ARG A 77 4.66 17.91 29.90
N ILE A 78 3.94 18.20 28.82
CA ILE A 78 4.13 17.56 27.51
C ILE A 78 5.57 17.76 27.01
N GLY A 79 6.13 18.96 27.16
CA GLY A 79 7.51 19.26 26.79
C GLY A 79 8.54 18.46 27.60
N VAL A 80 8.33 18.32 28.92
CA VAL A 80 9.16 17.49 29.79
C VAL A 80 9.10 16.01 29.37
N LEU A 81 7.90 15.50 29.09
CA LEU A 81 7.69 14.12 28.67
C LEU A 81 8.32 13.83 27.30
N GLY A 82 8.26 14.78 26.37
CA GLY A 82 8.91 14.65 25.06
C GLY A 82 10.43 14.54 25.17
N ARG A 83 11.07 15.38 26.01
CA ARG A 83 12.52 15.30 26.25
C ARG A 83 12.91 13.97 26.91
N ARG A 84 12.14 13.54 27.92
CA ARG A 84 12.32 12.23 28.54
C ARG A 84 12.22 11.08 27.52
N ALA A 85 11.26 11.15 26.60
CA ALA A 85 11.12 10.15 25.55
C ALA A 85 12.33 10.16 24.60
N ALA A 86 12.92 11.31 24.31
CA ALA A 86 14.13 11.39 23.47
C ALA A 86 15.36 10.83 24.19
N GLU A 87 15.47 11.01 25.51
CA GLU A 87 16.55 10.45 26.33
C GLU A 87 16.43 8.93 26.48
N GLN A 88 15.21 8.41 26.65
CA GLN A 88 14.97 6.99 26.92
C GLN A 88 14.74 6.16 25.66
N ALA A 89 14.40 6.79 24.54
CA ALA A 89 14.05 6.16 23.27
C ALA A 89 13.10 4.96 23.44
N PRO A 90 11.91 5.13 24.06
CA PRO A 90 11.03 4.01 24.35
C PRO A 90 10.53 3.36 23.04
N GLY A 91 10.35 2.04 23.06
CA GLY A 91 10.00 1.25 21.87
C GLY A 91 8.81 1.81 21.09
N TRP A 92 7.72 2.18 21.78
CA TRP A 92 6.53 2.75 21.13
C TRP A 92 6.81 4.04 20.35
N ALA A 93 7.77 4.85 20.79
CA ALA A 93 8.11 6.11 20.13
C ALA A 93 9.03 5.87 18.94
N VAL A 94 10.02 4.99 19.11
CA VAL A 94 10.98 4.64 18.06
C VAL A 94 10.31 3.86 16.92
N GLU A 95 9.39 2.95 17.25
CA GLU A 95 8.60 2.21 16.26
C GLU A 95 7.73 3.12 15.40
N ALA A 96 7.13 4.16 16.00
CA ALA A 96 6.21 5.06 15.30
C ALA A 96 6.90 6.24 14.59
N LEU A 97 7.90 6.86 15.23
CA LEU A 97 8.55 8.09 14.75
C LEU A 97 9.91 7.84 14.09
N GLY A 98 10.44 6.63 14.19
CA GLY A 98 11.82 6.31 13.83
C GLY A 98 12.83 6.64 14.93
N ALA A 99 14.10 6.38 14.65
CA ALA A 99 15.21 6.64 15.57
C ALA A 99 15.28 8.12 15.97
N VAL A 100 15.71 8.38 17.20
CA VAL A 100 15.83 9.74 17.74
C VAL A 100 16.90 10.51 16.97
N PRO A 101 16.58 11.66 16.34
CA PRO A 101 17.56 12.49 15.65
C PRO A 101 18.60 13.11 16.60
N GLY A 102 19.69 13.65 16.06
CA GLY A 102 20.72 14.31 16.87
C GLY A 102 20.19 15.58 17.59
N PRO A 103 20.56 15.82 18.86
CA PRO A 103 20.03 16.91 19.66
C PRO A 103 20.34 18.29 19.06
N GLY A 104 19.45 19.26 19.27
CA GLY A 104 19.61 20.63 18.79
C GLY A 104 19.23 20.87 17.32
N THR A 105 18.80 19.84 16.60
CA THR A 105 18.28 19.95 15.23
C THR A 105 16.78 20.29 15.20
N GLY A 106 16.29 20.79 14.07
CA GLY A 106 14.85 20.96 13.84
C GLY A 106 14.09 19.62 13.87
N GLU A 107 14.69 18.57 13.33
CA GLU A 107 14.15 17.20 13.34
C GLU A 107 14.04 16.65 14.77
N TRP A 108 15.04 16.88 15.62
CA TRP A 108 14.98 16.50 17.03
C TRP A 108 13.88 17.25 17.77
N SER A 109 13.75 18.55 17.53
CA SER A 109 12.71 19.37 18.16
C SER A 109 11.30 18.89 17.79
N GLU A 110 11.12 18.52 16.52
CA GLU A 110 9.86 17.96 16.04
C GLU A 110 9.58 16.56 16.59
N TRP A 111 10.60 15.70 16.66
CA TRP A 111 10.49 14.38 17.28
C TRP A 111 10.07 14.50 18.76
N VAL A 112 10.72 15.38 19.52
CA VAL A 112 10.42 15.66 20.93
C VAL A 112 8.99 16.18 21.09
N ARG A 113 8.56 17.11 20.22
CA ARG A 113 7.20 17.65 20.23
C ARG A 113 6.15 16.57 20.00
N ARG A 114 6.35 15.73 18.98
CA ARG A 114 5.44 14.62 18.61
C ARG A 114 5.37 13.55 19.71
N ALA A 115 6.52 13.10 20.20
CA ALA A 115 6.61 12.12 21.28
C ALA A 115 5.98 12.65 22.58
N GLY A 116 6.17 13.93 22.90
CA GLY A 116 5.59 14.56 24.09
C GLY A 116 4.07 14.53 24.10
N VAL A 117 3.42 14.78 22.96
CA VAL A 117 1.94 14.73 22.87
C VAL A 117 1.41 13.32 23.18
N ALA A 118 2.05 12.30 22.63
CA ALA A 118 1.69 10.90 22.87
C ALA A 118 1.96 10.48 24.32
N ALA A 119 3.12 10.85 24.86
CA ALA A 119 3.47 10.59 26.27
C ALA A 119 2.51 11.29 27.24
N GLY A 120 2.09 12.53 26.95
CA GLY A 120 1.10 13.24 27.75
C GLY A 120 -0.25 12.52 27.81
N TYR A 121 -0.72 11.98 26.68
CA TYR A 121 -1.96 11.17 26.66
C TYR A 121 -1.81 9.87 27.46
N ARG A 122 -0.65 9.21 27.34
CA ARG A 122 -0.36 7.99 28.10
C ARG A 122 -0.37 8.24 29.59
N GLU A 123 0.25 9.33 30.04
CA GLU A 123 0.23 9.74 31.45
C GLU A 123 -1.19 10.07 31.91
N TYR A 124 -1.94 10.86 31.13
CA TYR A 124 -3.34 11.19 31.42
C TYR A 124 -4.23 9.95 31.57
N SER A 125 -4.02 8.94 30.71
CA SER A 125 -4.84 7.73 30.67
C SER A 125 -4.31 6.59 31.54
N GLY A 126 -3.21 6.79 32.27
CA GLY A 126 -2.57 5.75 33.09
C GLY A 126 -1.99 4.58 32.30
N ILE A 127 -1.59 4.79 31.04
CA ILE A 127 -0.99 3.76 30.19
C ILE A 127 0.46 3.53 30.63
N ALA A 128 0.77 2.29 31.03
CA ALA A 128 2.11 1.91 31.48
C ALA A 128 3.18 2.15 30.41
N ASP A 129 4.39 2.54 30.81
CA ASP A 129 5.51 2.84 29.89
C ASP A 129 5.90 1.66 28.99
N THR A 130 5.63 0.43 29.45
CA THR A 130 5.88 -0.81 28.69
C THR A 130 4.84 -1.08 27.59
N ALA A 131 3.70 -0.41 27.59
CA ALA A 131 2.66 -0.65 26.59
C ALA A 131 3.06 -0.08 25.22
N ALA A 132 3.08 -0.91 24.18
CA ALA A 132 3.49 -0.50 22.84
C ALA A 132 2.51 0.45 22.13
N SER A 133 1.27 0.61 22.62
CA SER A 133 0.22 1.40 21.96
C SER A 133 -0.46 2.41 22.89
N LEU A 134 -1.16 3.39 22.31
CA LEU A 134 -2.04 4.33 23.02
C LEU A 134 -3.39 3.71 23.44
N GLY A 135 -3.58 2.41 23.25
CA GLY A 135 -4.83 1.72 23.56
C GLY A 135 -5.97 2.06 22.58
N PRO A 136 -7.18 1.56 22.86
CA PRO A 136 -8.35 1.89 22.07
C PRO A 136 -8.70 3.37 22.23
N ALA A 137 -9.27 3.89 21.16
CA ALA A 137 -10.07 5.08 21.14
C ALA A 137 -11.05 5.17 22.35
N PRO A 138 -11.00 6.23 23.20
CA PRO A 138 -11.98 6.51 24.27
C PRO A 138 -13.47 6.53 23.83
N ALA A 139 -14.41 6.53 24.78
CA ALA A 139 -15.83 6.68 24.44
C ALA A 139 -16.11 8.06 23.81
N ALA A 140 -17.16 8.17 22.99
CA ALA A 140 -17.46 9.40 22.25
C ALA A 140 -18.00 10.54 23.14
N ASP A 141 -18.51 10.20 24.31
CA ASP A 141 -18.96 11.13 25.35
C ASP A 141 -17.83 11.73 26.19
N ASP A 142 -16.67 11.06 26.29
CA ASP A 142 -15.45 11.65 26.83
C ASP A 142 -14.72 12.48 25.77
N VAL A 143 -15.27 13.66 25.50
CA VAL A 143 -14.80 14.58 24.45
C VAL A 143 -13.33 14.97 24.63
N TYR A 144 -12.87 15.12 25.87
CA TYR A 144 -11.49 15.54 26.16
C TYR A 144 -10.50 14.40 25.96
N ALA A 145 -10.77 13.20 26.48
CA ALA A 145 -9.93 12.04 26.25
C ALA A 145 -9.89 11.68 24.77
N ARG A 146 -11.05 11.71 24.10
CA ARG A 146 -11.20 11.49 22.64
C ARG A 146 -10.34 12.45 21.82
N ALA A 147 -10.41 13.74 22.11
CA ALA A 147 -9.65 14.76 21.38
C ALA A 147 -8.14 14.60 21.57
N TRP A 148 -7.69 14.35 22.80
CA TRP A 148 -6.27 14.15 23.10
C TRP A 148 -5.76 12.86 22.46
N TRP A 149 -6.51 11.76 22.57
CA TRP A 149 -6.16 10.50 21.92
C TRP A 149 -5.97 10.68 20.40
N THR A 150 -6.86 11.41 19.72
CA THR A 150 -6.77 11.63 18.26
C THR A 150 -5.53 12.44 17.90
N ARG A 151 -5.22 13.47 18.70
CA ARG A 151 -4.00 14.26 18.55
C ARG A 151 -2.75 13.41 18.77
N ALA A 152 -2.75 12.53 19.75
CA ALA A 152 -1.64 11.63 20.04
C ALA A 152 -1.40 10.63 18.89
N VAL A 153 -2.46 10.06 18.32
CA VAL A 153 -2.36 9.19 17.13
C VAL A 153 -1.80 9.94 15.91
N ALA A 154 -2.34 11.13 15.62
CA ALA A 154 -1.82 11.97 14.54
C ALA A 154 -0.35 12.38 14.77
N ALA A 155 0.01 12.71 16.01
CA ALA A 155 1.39 13.02 16.39
C ALA A 155 2.32 11.82 16.18
N LEU A 156 1.86 10.59 16.42
CA LEU A 156 2.65 9.38 16.12
C LEU A 156 2.74 9.07 14.62
N GLY A 157 1.99 9.77 13.77
CA GLY A 157 1.90 9.42 12.34
C GLY A 157 1.16 8.11 12.11
N VAL A 158 0.45 7.59 13.11
CA VAL A 158 -0.41 6.42 12.99
C VAL A 158 -1.70 6.88 12.33
N ASP A 159 -2.09 6.23 11.23
CA ASP A 159 -3.30 6.58 10.50
C ASP A 159 -4.55 6.41 11.39
N ALA A 160 -5.38 7.45 11.47
CA ALA A 160 -6.64 7.40 12.20
C ALA A 160 -7.58 6.29 11.68
N ALA A 161 -7.45 5.94 10.40
CA ALA A 161 -8.16 4.81 9.80
C ALA A 161 -7.87 3.49 10.54
N LEU A 162 -6.63 3.27 10.98
CA LEU A 162 -6.19 2.06 11.70
C LEU A 162 -6.88 1.91 13.07
N VAL A 163 -7.46 2.98 13.58
CA VAL A 163 -8.17 2.98 14.86
C VAL A 163 -9.65 2.72 14.67
N GLU A 164 -10.26 3.25 13.62
CA GLU A 164 -11.64 2.87 13.29
C GLU A 164 -11.76 1.36 13.09
N HIS A 165 -10.75 0.73 12.47
CA HIS A 165 -10.67 -0.73 12.35
C HIS A 165 -10.67 -1.46 13.71
N ARG A 166 -10.06 -0.88 14.76
CA ARG A 166 -10.05 -1.47 16.10
C ARG A 166 -11.43 -1.54 16.76
N ARG A 167 -12.38 -0.72 16.31
CA ARG A 167 -13.77 -0.72 16.80
C ARG A 167 -14.67 -1.68 16.03
N LEU A 168 -14.27 -2.08 14.84
CA LEU A 168 -15.09 -2.92 13.99
C LEU A 168 -15.19 -4.34 14.58
N PRO A 169 -16.39 -4.96 14.56
CA PRO A 169 -16.54 -6.38 14.87
C PRO A 169 -15.71 -7.26 13.93
N ASP A 170 -15.26 -8.42 14.41
CA ASP A 170 -14.47 -9.38 13.62
C ASP A 170 -15.15 -9.74 12.29
N ALA A 171 -16.48 -9.86 12.28
CA ALA A 171 -17.25 -10.18 11.07
C ALA A 171 -17.12 -9.10 9.99
N VAL A 172 -17.14 -7.82 10.38
CA VAL A 172 -17.00 -6.69 9.44
C VAL A 172 -15.57 -6.61 8.90
N LEU A 173 -14.58 -6.87 9.76
CA LEU A 173 -13.18 -6.94 9.33
C LEU A 173 -12.97 -8.09 8.33
N ALA A 174 -13.56 -9.25 8.59
CA ALA A 174 -13.49 -10.40 7.69
C ALA A 174 -14.18 -10.14 6.34
N GLU A 175 -15.31 -9.42 6.34
CA GLU A 175 -16.01 -9.03 5.12
C GLU A 175 -15.18 -8.08 4.24
N LYS A 176 -14.47 -7.12 4.85
CA LYS A 176 -13.54 -6.21 4.14
C LYS A 176 -12.43 -6.99 3.45
N VAL A 177 -11.81 -7.95 4.15
CA VAL A 177 -10.79 -8.84 3.58
C VAL A 177 -11.34 -9.68 2.43
N GLN A 178 -12.49 -10.33 2.61
CA GLN A 178 -13.11 -11.14 1.55
C GLN A 178 -13.52 -10.31 0.32
N THR A 179 -13.93 -9.06 0.53
CA THR A 179 -14.25 -8.15 -0.57
C THR A 179 -13.01 -7.84 -1.39
N TRP A 180 -11.88 -7.58 -0.74
CA TRP A 180 -10.60 -7.44 -1.42
C TRP A 180 -10.19 -8.72 -2.16
N GLU A 181 -10.31 -9.89 -1.54
CA GLU A 181 -9.96 -11.16 -2.19
C GLU A 181 -10.74 -11.39 -3.49
N ARG A 182 -12.05 -11.10 -3.50
CA ARG A 182 -12.89 -11.19 -4.71
C ARG A 182 -12.45 -10.22 -5.80
N VAL A 183 -12.16 -8.97 -5.44
CA VAL A 183 -11.72 -7.95 -6.40
C VAL A 183 -10.32 -8.27 -6.93
N HIS A 184 -9.41 -8.70 -6.06
CA HIS A 184 -8.04 -9.08 -6.41
C HIS A 184 -7.98 -10.34 -7.27
N ALA A 185 -8.90 -11.30 -7.10
CA ALA A 185 -8.98 -12.49 -7.94
C ALA A 185 -9.19 -12.16 -9.44
N GLY A 186 -9.83 -11.02 -9.73
CA GLY A 186 -10.02 -10.50 -11.10
C GLY A 186 -8.93 -9.53 -11.56
N ALA A 187 -7.83 -9.38 -10.84
CA ALA A 187 -6.82 -8.37 -11.14
C ALA A 187 -6.09 -8.64 -12.46
N PRO A 188 -5.81 -7.60 -13.29
CA PRO A 188 -4.91 -7.74 -14.43
C PRO A 188 -3.53 -8.26 -14.00
N ILE A 189 -2.79 -8.90 -14.93
CA ILE A 189 -1.44 -9.40 -14.63
C ILE A 189 -0.49 -8.27 -14.21
N TYR A 190 0.35 -8.54 -13.21
CA TYR A 190 1.46 -7.65 -12.86
C TYR A 190 2.59 -7.83 -13.89
N ALA A 191 2.72 -6.87 -14.80
CA ALA A 191 3.55 -6.98 -16.02
C ALA A 191 4.95 -6.34 -15.92
N ALA A 192 5.39 -5.89 -14.74
CA ALA A 192 6.62 -5.10 -14.61
C ALA A 192 7.88 -5.87 -15.05
N GLU A 193 8.00 -7.13 -14.62
CA GLU A 193 9.14 -8.00 -14.99
C GLU A 193 9.14 -8.34 -16.48
N GLN A 194 7.97 -8.57 -17.06
CA GLN A 194 7.81 -8.88 -18.48
C GLN A 194 8.13 -7.66 -19.34
N LEU A 195 7.72 -6.46 -18.90
CA LEU A 195 8.05 -5.20 -19.55
C LEU A 195 9.55 -4.91 -19.49
N TRP A 196 10.20 -5.14 -18.33
CA TRP A 196 11.65 -5.05 -18.19
C TRP A 196 12.37 -5.99 -19.17
N ALA A 197 12.00 -7.28 -19.17
CA ALA A 197 12.57 -8.27 -20.07
C ALA A 197 12.28 -7.96 -21.56
N ALA A 198 11.18 -7.30 -21.89
CA ALA A 198 10.89 -6.84 -23.25
C ALA A 198 11.83 -5.69 -23.66
N HIS A 199 12.09 -4.74 -22.77
CA HIS A 199 13.04 -3.66 -23.01
C HIS A 199 14.47 -4.16 -23.19
N GLU A 200 14.91 -5.14 -22.39
CA GLU A 200 16.23 -5.77 -22.53
C GLU A 200 16.37 -6.43 -23.91
N ARG A 201 15.40 -7.25 -24.30
CA ARG A 201 15.37 -7.87 -25.64
C ARG A 201 15.36 -6.85 -26.78
N LEU A 202 14.62 -5.76 -26.62
CA LEU A 202 14.59 -4.69 -27.61
C LEU A 202 15.94 -3.98 -27.72
N HIS A 203 16.62 -3.75 -26.58
CA HIS A 203 17.95 -3.18 -26.58
C HIS A 203 18.94 -4.07 -27.34
N ASP A 204 19.00 -5.35 -27.00
CA ASP A 204 19.89 -6.32 -27.66
C ASP A 204 19.58 -6.46 -29.15
N ALA A 205 18.30 -6.53 -29.52
CA ALA A 205 17.89 -6.60 -30.92
C ALA A 205 18.28 -5.35 -31.71
N ARG A 206 18.19 -4.15 -31.11
CA ARG A 206 18.63 -2.89 -31.74
C ARG A 206 20.14 -2.83 -31.91
N VAL A 207 20.91 -3.26 -30.91
CA VAL A 207 22.37 -3.35 -31.01
C VAL A 207 22.76 -4.31 -32.15
N ASN A 208 22.14 -5.49 -32.21
CA ASN A 208 22.39 -6.46 -33.28
C ASN A 208 21.99 -5.92 -34.66
N ALA A 209 20.84 -5.25 -34.79
CA ALA A 209 20.41 -4.63 -36.03
C ALA A 209 21.40 -3.54 -36.50
N HIS A 210 21.91 -2.74 -35.57
CA HIS A 210 22.91 -1.72 -35.87
C HIS A 210 24.23 -2.33 -36.37
N LEU A 211 24.73 -3.37 -35.68
CA LEU A 211 25.94 -4.08 -36.09
C LEU A 211 25.77 -4.78 -37.45
N ALA A 212 24.62 -5.41 -37.69
CA ALA A 212 24.33 -6.08 -38.96
C ALA A 212 24.19 -5.07 -40.12
N ALA A 213 23.60 -3.89 -39.87
CA ALA A 213 23.56 -2.80 -40.84
C ALA A 213 24.97 -2.29 -41.19
N ALA A 214 25.82 -2.07 -40.19
CA ALA A 214 27.21 -1.68 -40.41
C ALA A 214 28.00 -2.73 -41.20
N ALA A 215 27.75 -4.03 -40.96
CA ALA A 215 28.37 -5.11 -41.71
C ALA A 215 27.90 -5.16 -43.18
N ARG A 216 26.62 -4.90 -43.43
CA ARG A 216 26.04 -4.78 -44.79
C ARG A 216 26.70 -3.64 -45.57
N ASP A 217 26.91 -2.50 -44.92
CA ASP A 217 27.44 -1.29 -45.55
C ASP A 217 28.97 -1.32 -45.71
N ASN A 218 29.63 -2.41 -45.32
CA ASN A 218 31.08 -2.55 -45.43
C ASN A 218 31.51 -2.72 -46.92
N PRO A 219 32.22 -1.75 -47.52
CA PRO A 219 32.57 -1.78 -48.94
C PRO A 219 33.68 -2.80 -49.27
N THR A 220 34.37 -3.33 -48.26
CA THR A 220 35.52 -4.23 -48.45
C THR A 220 35.14 -5.71 -48.61
N GLY A 221 33.86 -6.05 -48.47
CA GLY A 221 33.37 -7.43 -48.56
C GLY A 221 33.27 -8.00 -49.99
N GLY A 222 33.61 -9.27 -50.15
CA GLY A 222 33.32 -10.04 -51.38
C GLY A 222 31.81 -10.22 -51.63
N ALA A 223 31.42 -10.62 -52.84
CA ALA A 223 30.00 -10.70 -53.24
C ALA A 223 29.15 -11.60 -52.32
N ALA A 224 29.61 -12.81 -52.00
CA ALA A 224 28.91 -13.73 -51.10
C ALA A 224 28.82 -13.20 -49.65
N ALA A 225 29.83 -12.46 -49.19
CA ALA A 225 29.82 -11.84 -47.87
C ALA A 225 28.80 -10.68 -47.79
N ARG A 226 28.64 -9.92 -48.88
CA ARG A 226 27.63 -8.86 -49.01
C ARG A 226 26.22 -9.44 -48.98
N GLU A 227 25.95 -10.50 -49.74
CA GLU A 227 24.64 -11.17 -49.75
C GLU A 227 24.26 -11.71 -48.37
N LEU A 228 25.19 -12.38 -47.66
CA LEU A 228 24.96 -12.85 -46.30
C LEU A 228 24.72 -11.69 -45.32
N ALA A 229 25.48 -10.59 -45.44
CA ALA A 229 25.29 -9.40 -44.62
C ALA A 229 23.94 -8.72 -44.85
N GLU A 230 23.44 -8.69 -46.10
CA GLU A 230 22.10 -8.21 -46.43
C GLU A 230 21.00 -9.08 -45.81
N ILE A 231 21.14 -10.41 -45.83
CA ILE A 231 20.21 -11.33 -45.16
C ILE A 231 20.22 -11.08 -43.65
N ASN A 232 21.41 -11.05 -43.03
CA ASN A 232 21.56 -10.83 -41.59
C ASN A 232 20.99 -9.48 -41.14
N ALA A 233 21.22 -8.40 -41.90
CA ALA A 233 20.68 -7.08 -41.61
C ALA A 233 19.14 -7.08 -41.65
N ARG A 234 18.53 -7.73 -42.65
CA ARG A 234 17.07 -7.88 -42.72
C ARG A 234 16.54 -8.68 -41.54
N THR A 235 17.13 -9.83 -41.22
CA THR A 235 16.72 -10.65 -40.08
C THR A 235 16.83 -9.90 -38.76
N ALA A 236 17.95 -9.22 -38.51
CA ALA A 236 18.15 -8.45 -37.28
C ALA A 236 17.14 -7.29 -37.15
N GLN A 237 16.81 -6.62 -38.27
CA GLN A 237 15.77 -5.60 -38.27
C GLN A 237 14.38 -6.18 -37.94
N THR A 238 14.01 -7.33 -38.51
CA THR A 238 12.75 -8.01 -38.18
C THR A 238 12.68 -8.37 -36.70
N LEU A 239 13.78 -8.87 -36.11
CA LEU A 239 13.84 -9.16 -34.67
C LEU A 239 13.66 -7.90 -33.81
N ALA A 240 14.23 -6.76 -34.23
CA ALA A 240 14.05 -5.48 -33.53
C ALA A 240 12.59 -5.00 -33.58
N THR A 241 11.90 -5.18 -34.72
CA THR A 241 10.46 -4.88 -34.83
C THR A 241 9.63 -5.77 -33.90
N LEU A 242 9.86 -7.09 -33.92
CA LEU A 242 9.13 -8.02 -33.05
C LEU A 242 9.36 -7.72 -31.55
N ALA A 243 10.59 -7.39 -31.18
CA ALA A 243 10.92 -7.01 -29.80
C ALA A 243 10.24 -5.68 -29.40
N HIS A 244 10.06 -4.76 -30.35
CA HIS A 244 9.33 -3.51 -30.10
C HIS A 244 7.84 -3.76 -29.87
N ASP A 245 7.20 -4.60 -30.70
CA ASP A 245 5.79 -4.96 -30.53
C ASP A 245 5.52 -5.66 -29.17
N GLN A 246 6.50 -6.42 -28.68
CA GLN A 246 6.45 -6.99 -27.33
C GLN A 246 6.47 -5.92 -26.24
N VAL A 247 7.29 -4.88 -26.38
CA VAL A 247 7.29 -3.74 -25.45
C VAL A 247 5.91 -3.10 -25.43
N GLU A 248 5.31 -2.78 -26.58
CA GLU A 248 3.97 -2.20 -26.65
C GLU A 248 2.91 -3.08 -25.97
N THR A 249 2.97 -4.39 -26.19
CA THR A 249 2.05 -5.35 -25.57
C THR A 249 2.14 -5.34 -24.05
N TRP A 250 3.37 -5.36 -23.50
CA TRP A 250 3.59 -5.37 -22.06
C TRP A 250 3.37 -4.01 -21.41
N THR A 251 3.61 -2.90 -22.12
CA THR A 251 3.24 -1.55 -21.69
C THR A 251 1.74 -1.46 -21.50
N ALA A 252 0.94 -1.89 -22.49
CA ALA A 252 -0.52 -1.90 -22.37
C ALA A 252 -1.01 -2.79 -21.21
N ALA A 253 -0.34 -3.92 -20.94
CA ALA A 253 -0.64 -4.76 -19.78
C ALA A 253 -0.30 -4.08 -18.45
N HIS A 254 0.85 -3.40 -18.39
CA HIS A 254 1.28 -2.63 -17.22
C HIS A 254 0.32 -1.47 -16.93
N GLU A 255 -0.08 -0.70 -17.94
CA GLU A 255 -1.05 0.39 -17.81
C GLU A 255 -2.42 -0.11 -17.32
N ARG A 256 -2.91 -1.25 -17.83
CA ARG A 256 -4.16 -1.86 -17.32
C ARG A 256 -4.05 -2.22 -15.84
N ARG A 257 -2.92 -2.79 -15.42
CA ARG A 257 -2.68 -3.10 -13.99
C ARG A 257 -2.62 -1.84 -13.14
N THR A 258 -1.88 -0.83 -13.59
CA THR A 258 -1.72 0.44 -12.88
C THR A 258 -3.06 1.15 -12.74
N GLY A 259 -3.83 1.28 -13.83
CA GLY A 259 -5.16 1.88 -13.80
C GLY A 259 -6.15 1.12 -12.93
N TRP A 260 -6.14 -0.21 -13.00
CA TRP A 260 -6.94 -1.05 -12.10
C TRP A 260 -6.57 -0.80 -10.63
N TYR A 261 -5.28 -0.81 -10.28
CA TYR A 261 -4.83 -0.63 -8.91
C TYR A 261 -5.15 0.77 -8.38
N THR A 262 -4.98 1.82 -9.18
CA THR A 262 -5.38 3.18 -8.81
C THR A 262 -6.87 3.24 -8.44
N GLY A 263 -7.73 2.52 -9.17
CA GLY A 263 -9.17 2.48 -8.88
C GLY A 263 -9.55 1.70 -7.62
N VAL A 264 -8.74 0.70 -7.20
CA VAL A 264 -9.04 -0.15 -6.03
C VAL A 264 -8.12 0.10 -4.84
N ARG A 265 -7.22 1.09 -4.92
CA ARG A 265 -6.18 1.36 -3.91
C ARG A 265 -6.77 1.52 -2.51
N ASP A 266 -7.80 2.34 -2.38
CA ASP A 266 -8.39 2.64 -1.07
C ASP A 266 -9.10 1.41 -0.47
N LEU A 267 -9.67 0.54 -1.32
CA LEU A 267 -10.23 -0.76 -0.91
C LEU A 267 -9.12 -1.72 -0.46
N ALA A 268 -7.98 -1.74 -1.16
CA ALA A 268 -6.84 -2.57 -0.80
C ALA A 268 -6.24 -2.15 0.56
N GLU A 269 -6.12 -0.84 0.80
CA GLU A 269 -5.64 -0.28 2.07
C GLU A 269 -6.61 -0.55 3.24
N ASP A 270 -7.92 -0.37 3.03
CA ASP A 270 -8.95 -0.70 4.03
C ASP A 270 -8.93 -2.20 4.39
N ALA A 271 -8.79 -3.08 3.40
CA ALA A 271 -8.66 -4.52 3.63
C ALA A 271 -7.34 -4.90 4.33
N ARG A 272 -6.22 -4.22 4.02
CA ARG A 272 -4.94 -4.40 4.71
C ARG A 272 -5.05 -4.05 6.19
N HIS A 273 -5.62 -2.89 6.51
CA HIS A 273 -5.87 -2.48 7.90
C HIS A 273 -6.80 -3.47 8.63
N ALA A 274 -7.82 -3.99 7.95
CA ALA A 274 -8.70 -5.00 8.53
C ALA A 274 -7.99 -6.33 8.82
N ALA A 275 -7.12 -6.77 7.90
CA ALA A 275 -6.31 -7.97 8.06
C ALA A 275 -5.30 -7.86 9.21
N GLU A 276 -4.61 -6.72 9.32
CA GLU A 276 -3.69 -6.42 10.41
C GLU A 276 -4.39 -6.46 11.78
N GLU A 277 -5.60 -5.90 11.84
CA GLU A 277 -6.40 -5.92 13.07
C GLU A 277 -6.89 -7.33 13.45
N LEU A 278 -7.35 -8.13 12.48
CA LEU A 278 -7.70 -9.54 12.70
C LEU A 278 -6.49 -10.35 13.17
N HIS A 279 -5.32 -10.11 12.57
CA HIS A 279 -4.06 -10.74 12.96
C HIS A 279 -3.69 -10.39 14.41
N ARG A 280 -3.77 -9.11 14.77
CA ARG A 280 -3.53 -8.61 16.12
C ARG A 280 -4.48 -9.24 17.15
N ARG A 281 -5.74 -9.51 16.78
CA ARG A 281 -6.73 -10.19 17.63
C ARG A 281 -6.50 -11.71 17.74
N GLY A 282 -5.51 -12.27 17.04
CA GLY A 282 -5.27 -13.71 16.98
C GLY A 282 -6.36 -14.46 16.19
N ARG A 283 -7.08 -13.77 15.31
CA ARG A 283 -8.21 -14.30 14.53
C ARG A 283 -7.82 -14.63 13.10
N THR A 284 -6.52 -14.68 12.80
CA THR A 284 -6.01 -15.18 11.52
C THR A 284 -6.41 -16.63 11.34
N ARG A 285 -7.46 -16.90 10.56
CA ARG A 285 -7.63 -18.21 9.92
C ARG A 285 -6.45 -18.31 8.97
N SER A 286 -5.50 -19.21 9.24
CA SER A 286 -4.31 -19.44 8.40
C SER A 286 -4.71 -19.59 6.93
N THR A 287 -4.71 -18.47 6.24
CA THR A 287 -4.66 -18.37 4.80
C THR A 287 -3.53 -17.38 4.63
N SER A 288 -2.52 -17.82 3.90
CA SER A 288 -1.25 -17.15 3.65
C SER A 288 -1.45 -15.72 3.11
N MET A 289 -1.88 -14.77 3.94
CA MET A 289 -1.83 -13.35 3.66
C MET A 289 -0.41 -12.89 3.97
N VAL A 290 0.51 -13.27 3.09
CA VAL A 290 1.46 -12.28 2.63
C VAL A 290 0.61 -11.38 1.74
N VAL A 291 -0.02 -10.36 2.33
CA VAL A 291 -0.28 -9.14 1.56
C VAL A 291 1.11 -8.77 1.06
N PRO A 292 1.37 -8.72 -0.26
CA PRO A 292 2.61 -8.14 -0.70
C PRO A 292 2.58 -6.75 -0.11
N VAL A 293 3.43 -6.50 0.90
CA VAL A 293 4.08 -5.19 0.99
C VAL A 293 4.48 -4.96 -0.44
N GLU A 294 3.82 -4.03 -1.14
CA GLU A 294 4.29 -3.62 -2.45
C GLU A 294 5.79 -3.47 -2.27
N ASP A 295 6.52 -4.31 -2.99
CA ASP A 295 7.97 -4.38 -2.98
C ASP A 295 8.34 -2.98 -3.46
N ARG A 296 8.47 -2.04 -2.50
CA ARG A 296 8.96 -0.69 -2.73
C ARG A 296 10.12 -0.91 -3.66
N PRO A 297 10.20 -0.20 -4.80
CA PRO A 297 11.21 -0.47 -5.82
C PRO A 297 12.51 -0.72 -5.08
N ARG A 298 12.96 -2.00 -5.07
CA ARG A 298 14.07 -2.39 -4.21
C ARG A 298 15.17 -1.40 -4.55
N PRO A 299 15.79 -0.73 -3.55
CA PRO A 299 16.83 0.22 -3.85
C PRO A 299 17.77 -0.48 -4.81
N ARG A 300 17.95 0.14 -5.99
CA ARG A 300 18.84 -0.35 -7.05
C ARG A 300 20.02 -0.95 -6.33
N ARG A 301 20.26 -2.26 -6.48
CA ARG A 301 21.60 -2.77 -6.22
C ARG A 301 22.45 -1.93 -7.14
N GLU A 302 23.14 -0.95 -6.56
CA GLU A 302 24.17 -0.21 -7.24
C GLU A 302 25.09 -1.29 -7.77
N PHE A 303 25.00 -1.53 -9.08
CA PHE A 303 26.07 -2.16 -9.79
C PHE A 303 27.24 -1.21 -9.56
N ALA A 304 28.04 -1.52 -8.54
CA ALA A 304 29.39 -1.04 -8.46
C ALA A 304 29.98 -1.40 -9.82
N MET A 305 30.08 -0.40 -10.70
CA MET A 305 30.89 -0.49 -11.88
C MET A 305 32.25 -0.93 -11.36
N ARG A 306 32.55 -2.20 -11.57
CA ARG A 306 33.86 -2.76 -11.37
C ARG A 306 34.69 -2.16 -12.51
N THR A 307 35.06 -0.89 -12.34
CA THR A 307 35.98 -0.20 -13.23
C THR A 307 37.25 -1.03 -13.23
N GLY A 308 37.56 -1.58 -14.39
CA GLY A 308 38.71 -2.44 -14.61
C GLY A 308 39.98 -1.62 -14.51
N THR A 309 40.46 -1.35 -13.30
CA THR A 309 41.79 -0.80 -13.04
C THR A 309 42.33 -1.36 -11.72
N ASP A 310 42.39 -2.69 -11.59
CA ASP A 310 43.23 -3.29 -10.55
C ASP A 310 43.74 -4.70 -10.90
N ARG A 311 44.41 -4.81 -12.05
CA ARG A 311 45.32 -5.94 -12.34
C ARG A 311 46.52 -5.46 -13.15
N LEU A 312 47.31 -4.58 -12.55
CA LEU A 312 48.69 -4.33 -12.96
C LEU A 312 49.61 -4.35 -11.74
N ARG A 313 49.96 -5.55 -11.28
CA ARG A 313 51.29 -5.82 -10.71
C ARG A 313 51.53 -7.31 -10.53
N THR A 314 52.66 -7.74 -11.12
CA THR A 314 53.49 -8.94 -10.87
C THR A 314 52.79 -10.28 -11.12
N ASP A 315 53.14 -11.05 -12.15
CA ASP A 315 54.48 -11.63 -12.30
C ASP A 315 55.00 -11.79 -13.73
N ARG A 316 56.34 -11.83 -13.78
CA ARG A 316 57.23 -11.82 -14.94
C ARG A 316 57.67 -13.26 -15.28
N PHE A 317 57.99 -13.50 -16.56
CA PHE A 317 58.54 -14.72 -17.21
C PHE A 317 57.48 -15.78 -17.60
N ARG A 318 57.38 -16.24 -18.85
CA ARG A 318 58.45 -16.68 -19.77
C ARG A 318 57.95 -16.59 -21.22
N ALA A 319 58.81 -16.10 -22.11
CA ALA A 319 58.60 -16.08 -23.56
C ALA A 319 58.55 -17.50 -24.13
N GLY A 320 57.69 -17.71 -25.13
CA GLY A 320 57.61 -18.95 -25.90
C GLY A 320 56.62 -18.81 -27.06
N SER A 321 57.17 -18.62 -28.25
CA SER A 321 56.52 -18.66 -29.57
C SER A 321 55.45 -19.76 -29.73
N SER A 322 54.33 -19.46 -30.40
CA SER A 322 53.88 -20.20 -31.59
C SER A 322 52.55 -19.66 -32.13
N ALA A 323 52.50 -19.57 -33.45
CA ALA A 323 51.37 -19.16 -34.26
C ALA A 323 50.24 -20.21 -34.34
N ALA A 324 49.06 -19.68 -34.69
CA ALA A 324 48.03 -20.25 -35.56
C ALA A 324 47.25 -21.53 -35.18
N ALA A 325 45.92 -21.34 -35.25
CA ALA A 325 44.90 -22.24 -35.80
C ALA A 325 44.38 -23.43 -34.96
N GLY A 326 43.05 -23.53 -34.92
CA GLY A 326 42.38 -24.83 -35.01
C GLY A 326 41.39 -25.19 -33.91
N ALA A 327 40.10 -25.05 -34.27
CA ALA A 327 39.04 -26.04 -34.03
C ALA A 327 38.37 -26.19 -32.64
N GLY A 328 37.03 -26.19 -32.68
CA GLY A 328 36.26 -27.24 -32.02
C GLY A 328 35.34 -26.83 -30.88
N LEU A 329 34.27 -26.09 -31.16
CA LEU A 329 33.10 -26.02 -30.26
C LEU A 329 32.35 -27.37 -30.31
N LYS A 330 32.50 -28.17 -29.24
CA LYS A 330 31.61 -29.30 -28.95
C LYS A 330 30.30 -28.79 -28.38
N VAL A 331 29.21 -29.12 -29.06
CA VAL A 331 27.85 -29.02 -28.54
C VAL A 331 27.55 -30.29 -27.75
N GLU A 332 27.28 -30.16 -26.45
CA GLU A 332 26.62 -31.22 -25.68
C GLU A 332 25.14 -30.86 -25.52
N SER A 333 24.29 -31.68 -26.15
CA SER A 333 22.84 -31.68 -25.96
C SER A 333 22.46 -32.70 -24.89
N VAL A 334 21.90 -32.27 -23.77
CA VAL A 334 21.08 -33.13 -22.90
C VAL A 334 19.98 -32.28 -22.26
N GLY A 335 18.71 -32.67 -22.45
CA GLY A 335 17.66 -32.31 -21.50
C GLY A 335 16.30 -31.78 -22.01
N SER A 336 16.01 -31.75 -23.31
CA SER A 336 14.76 -31.11 -23.81
C SER A 336 13.60 -32.05 -24.13
N ARG A 337 13.68 -33.36 -23.86
CA ARG A 337 12.61 -34.32 -24.24
C ARG A 337 11.63 -34.72 -23.13
N GLU A 338 11.87 -34.36 -21.87
CA GLU A 338 10.94 -34.71 -20.78
C GLU A 338 9.88 -33.66 -20.46
N ARG A 339 10.07 -32.39 -20.85
CA ARG A 339 9.10 -31.33 -20.53
C ARG A 339 7.92 -31.26 -21.50
N ALA A 340 8.08 -31.76 -22.73
CA ALA A 340 7.03 -31.69 -23.75
C ALA A 340 5.90 -32.73 -23.56
N ARG A 341 6.13 -33.83 -22.82
CA ARG A 341 5.09 -34.86 -22.57
C ARG A 341 4.17 -34.54 -21.39
N ALA A 342 4.55 -33.63 -20.50
CA ALA A 342 3.75 -33.27 -19.33
C ALA A 342 2.63 -32.27 -19.67
N GLU A 343 2.81 -31.39 -20.65
CA GLU A 343 1.80 -30.39 -21.03
C GLU A 343 0.65 -30.96 -21.90
N GLU A 344 0.88 -32.07 -22.61
CA GLU A 344 -0.13 -32.66 -23.49
C GLU A 344 -1.13 -33.56 -22.73
N ALA A 345 -0.73 -34.10 -21.57
CA ALA A 345 -1.62 -34.87 -20.70
C ALA A 345 -2.64 -33.97 -19.96
N SER A 346 -2.26 -32.74 -19.58
CA SER A 346 -3.16 -31.81 -18.89
C SER A 346 -4.23 -31.19 -19.80
N ARG A 347 -3.98 -31.07 -21.12
CA ARG A 347 -5.01 -30.57 -22.06
C ARG A 347 -6.11 -31.58 -22.37
N ARG A 348 -5.83 -32.89 -22.33
CA ARG A 348 -6.85 -33.92 -22.57
C ARG A 348 -7.83 -34.08 -21.41
N HIS A 349 -7.44 -33.72 -20.19
CA HIS A 349 -8.33 -33.86 -19.02
C HIS A 349 -9.35 -32.72 -18.88
N HIS A 350 -9.16 -31.59 -19.59
CA HIS A 350 -10.06 -30.43 -19.49
C HIS A 350 -11.18 -30.41 -20.56
N LEU A 351 -11.13 -31.28 -21.56
CA LEU A 351 -12.13 -31.31 -22.65
C LEU A 351 -13.26 -32.33 -22.47
N ASP A 352 -13.24 -33.14 -21.40
CA ASP A 352 -14.20 -34.25 -21.18
C ASP A 352 -15.26 -33.96 -20.09
N GLN A 353 -15.41 -32.74 -19.59
CA GLN A 353 -16.33 -32.42 -18.48
C GLN A 353 -17.43 -31.39 -18.78
N HIS A 354 -17.79 -31.20 -20.05
CA HIS A 354 -19.00 -30.44 -20.41
C HIS A 354 -19.98 -31.30 -21.20
N ASP A 355 -20.58 -32.28 -20.53
CA ASP A 355 -21.87 -32.84 -20.90
C ASP A 355 -22.94 -32.17 -20.03
N VAL A 356 -23.79 -31.34 -20.66
CA VAL A 356 -24.91 -30.64 -20.01
C VAL A 356 -26.20 -31.28 -20.54
N PRO A 357 -27.09 -31.83 -19.70
CA PRO A 357 -28.43 -32.18 -20.15
C PRO A 357 -29.26 -30.89 -20.33
N ARG A 358 -29.79 -30.72 -21.54
CA ARG A 358 -30.82 -29.73 -21.88
C ARG A 358 -32.07 -29.96 -21.03
N LEU A 359 -32.53 -28.91 -20.35
CA LEU A 359 -33.89 -28.82 -19.81
C LEU A 359 -34.70 -27.91 -20.74
N ASP A 360 -35.44 -28.54 -21.65
CA ASP A 360 -36.48 -27.90 -22.43
C ASP A 360 -37.74 -27.66 -21.58
N GLN A 361 -38.37 -26.55 -21.90
CA GLN A 361 -39.58 -25.99 -21.32
C GLN A 361 -40.79 -26.91 -21.49
N HIS A 362 -41.64 -27.01 -20.47
CA HIS A 362 -43.07 -27.15 -20.70
C HIS A 362 -43.88 -26.37 -19.65
N VAL A 363 -44.57 -25.35 -20.17
CA VAL A 363 -45.63 -24.57 -19.53
C VAL A 363 -46.97 -25.25 -19.83
N GLU A 364 -47.83 -25.28 -18.81
CA GLU A 364 -49.30 -25.39 -18.84
C GLU A 364 -49.99 -26.68 -19.32
N GLN A 365 -50.71 -27.38 -18.42
CA GLN A 365 -52.20 -27.33 -18.35
C GLN A 365 -52.81 -28.35 -17.36
N ARG A 366 -53.71 -27.80 -16.51
CA ARG A 366 -55.03 -28.34 -16.09
C ARG A 366 -55.16 -29.57 -15.16
N ARG A 367 -55.91 -29.27 -14.09
CA ARG A 367 -57.09 -29.98 -13.53
C ARG A 367 -56.89 -31.05 -12.45
N SER A 368 -57.37 -30.65 -11.26
CA SER A 368 -58.36 -31.34 -10.40
C SER A 368 -57.94 -32.56 -9.56
N HIS A 369 -58.64 -32.67 -8.42
CA HIS A 369 -58.59 -33.65 -7.32
C HIS A 369 -57.65 -33.19 -6.19
N GLY A 370 -58.10 -32.78 -5.00
CA GLY A 370 -59.26 -33.23 -4.22
C GLY A 370 -58.86 -34.47 -3.41
N LEU A 371 -59.21 -34.48 -2.11
CA LEU A 371 -58.85 -35.42 -1.03
C LEU A 371 -57.56 -34.97 -0.29
N GLY A 372 -57.55 -34.52 0.97
CA GLY A 372 -58.38 -34.87 2.13
C GLY A 372 -57.72 -36.02 2.89
N TYR A 373 -57.15 -35.74 4.07
CA TYR A 373 -57.44 -36.42 5.35
C TYR A 373 -56.49 -35.95 6.48
N SER A 374 -57.15 -35.58 7.58
CA SER A 374 -56.76 -35.53 9.01
C SER A 374 -55.57 -34.71 9.49
#